data_AF-A0A8J2BQX8-F1
#
_entry.id   AF-A0A8J2BQX8-F1
#
_cell.length_a   1.000
_cell.length_b   1.000
_cell.length_c   1.000
_cell.angle_alpha   90.00
_cell.angle_beta   90.00
_cell.angle_gamma   90.00
#
_symmetry.space_group_name_H-M   'P 1'
#
loop_
_entity.id
_entity.type
_entity.pdbx_description
1 polymer ?
#
loop_
_entity_poly.entity_id
_entity_poly.type
_entity_poly.pdbx_seq_one_letter_code
_entity_poly.pdbx_strand_id
1 'polypeptide(L)'
;MEEAMRYERKRGWIPEDVSAEDRGFDILSRHPESGTVRFIEVKGRAGVGPVALTSNEYKTAERLRTDYWLYAVFDCATTPRLLPLQDPVRLSWEPIVQIEHYRIEPQQLGGGT
;
A
#
# COMPACT_ATOMS: atom_id res chain seq x y z
N MET A 1 11.01 0.60 -0.82
CA MET A 1 11.13 1.43 -2.04
C MET A 1 12.20 0.91 -3.00
N GLU A 2 13.49 0.94 -2.64
CA GLU A 2 14.59 0.58 -3.55
C GLU A 2 14.46 -0.83 -4.17
N GLU A 3 14.13 -1.84 -3.36
CA GLU A 3 13.92 -3.22 -3.83
C GLU A 3 12.87 -3.30 -4.94
N ALA A 4 11.74 -2.61 -4.77
CA ALA A 4 10.63 -2.60 -5.70
C ALA A 4 11.01 -1.95 -7.03
N MET A 5 11.68 -0.80 -6.97
CA MET A 5 12.17 -0.13 -8.18
C MET A 5 13.24 -0.97 -8.90
N ARG A 6 14.14 -1.62 -8.16
CA ARG A 6 15.14 -2.51 -8.74
C ARG A 6 14.50 -3.72 -9.41
N TYR A 7 13.47 -4.30 -8.80
CA TYR A 7 12.71 -5.41 -9.35
C TYR A 7 12.04 -5.04 -10.69
N GLU A 8 11.39 -3.88 -10.75
CA GLU A 8 10.77 -3.39 -12.00
C GLU A 8 11.83 -3.10 -13.08
N ARG A 9 12.91 -2.38 -12.75
CA ARG A 9 14.01 -2.11 -13.71
C ARG A 9 14.62 -3.39 -14.28
N LYS A 10 14.86 -4.41 -13.45
CA LYS A 10 15.39 -5.71 -13.90
C LYS A 10 14.49 -6.42 -14.92
N ARG A 11 13.19 -6.10 -14.93
CA ARG A 11 12.20 -6.66 -15.84
C ARG A 11 11.94 -5.77 -17.06
N GLY A 12 12.75 -4.72 -17.25
CA GLY A 12 12.60 -3.77 -18.35
C GLY A 12 11.51 -2.72 -18.15
N TRP A 13 10.94 -2.61 -16.95
CA TRP A 13 9.97 -1.55 -16.63
C TRP A 13 10.68 -0.27 -16.21
N ILE A 14 10.00 0.86 -16.38
CA ILE A 14 10.49 2.19 -16.00
C ILE A 14 9.68 2.68 -14.79
N PRO A 15 10.13 2.39 -13.55
CA PRO A 15 9.49 2.88 -12.33
C PRO A 15 9.89 4.31 -11.99
N GLU A 16 8.89 5.09 -11.56
CA GLU A 16 8.99 6.44 -11.01
C GLU A 16 8.42 6.44 -9.59
N ASP A 17 9.15 7.05 -8.64
CA ASP A 17 8.69 7.20 -7.25
C ASP A 17 7.78 8.44 -7.16
N VAL A 18 6.52 8.21 -6.79
CA VAL A 18 5.47 9.22 -6.63
C VAL A 18 4.86 9.17 -5.22
N SER A 19 5.55 8.53 -4.27
CA SER A 19 5.05 8.31 -2.90
C SER A 19 4.74 9.60 -2.13
N ALA A 20 5.37 10.71 -2.50
CA ALA A 20 5.12 12.03 -1.92
C ALA A 20 3.85 12.72 -2.42
N GLU A 21 3.14 12.16 -3.41
CA GLU A 21 1.99 12.79 -4.07
C GLU A 21 0.62 12.38 -3.49
N ASP A 22 0.58 11.51 -2.47
CA ASP A 22 -0.66 10.98 -1.84
C ASP A 22 -1.67 10.38 -2.84
N ARG A 23 -1.17 9.65 -3.83
CA ARG A 23 -1.98 9.08 -4.93
C ARG A 23 -2.62 7.74 -4.62
N GLY A 24 -2.44 7.22 -3.41
CA GLY A 24 -2.87 5.88 -3.00
C GLY A 24 -2.00 4.74 -3.53
N PHE A 25 -0.80 5.06 -4.02
CA PHE A 25 0.27 4.13 -4.39
C PHE A 25 1.61 4.87 -4.42
N ASP A 26 2.71 4.13 -4.33
CA ASP A 26 4.06 4.68 -4.21
C ASP A 26 4.80 4.84 -5.55
N ILE A 27 4.61 3.90 -6.48
CA ILE A 27 5.40 3.82 -7.72
C ILE A 27 4.46 3.78 -8.92
N LEU A 28 4.78 4.62 -9.92
CA LEU A 28 4.22 4.53 -11.27
C LEU A 28 5.23 3.81 -12.17
N SER A 29 4.92 2.60 -12.64
CA SER A 29 5.84 1.84 -13.49
C SER A 29 5.29 1.61 -14.88
N ARG A 30 6.02 2.04 -15.90
CA ARG A 30 5.58 1.97 -17.31
C ARG A 30 6.38 0.92 -18.07
N HIS A 31 5.68 0.12 -18.87
CA HIS A 31 6.33 -0.77 -19.83
C HIS A 31 6.67 0.00 -21.11
N PRO A 32 7.94 0.07 -21.53
CA PRO A 32 8.38 0.96 -22.61
C PRO A 32 7.73 0.63 -23.96
N GLU A 33 7.47 -0.64 -24.25
CA GLU A 33 6.97 -1.07 -25.56
C GLU A 33 5.45 -1.07 -25.66
N SER A 34 4.75 -1.49 -24.59
CA SER A 34 3.30 -1.67 -24.62
C SER A 34 2.53 -0.46 -24.11
N GLY A 35 3.21 0.49 -23.44
CA GLY A 35 2.58 1.62 -22.76
C GLY A 35 1.76 1.24 -21.52
N THR A 36 1.71 -0.05 -21.15
CA THR A 36 1.01 -0.53 -19.95
C THR A 36 1.61 0.11 -18.71
N VAL A 37 0.74 0.49 -17.77
CA VAL A 37 1.13 1.15 -16.52
C VAL A 37 0.75 0.26 -15.35
N ARG A 38 1.65 0.16 -14.36
CA ARG A 38 1.37 -0.40 -13.04
C ARG A 38 1.39 0.71 -12.01
N PHE A 39 0.40 0.68 -11.13
CA PHE A 39 0.31 1.52 -9.95
C PHE A 39 0.67 0.63 -8.76
N ILE A 40 1.86 0.83 -8.21
CA ILE A 40 2.46 -0.10 -7.24
C ILE A 40 2.52 0.54 -5.87
N GLU A 41 1.92 -0.11 -4.88
CA GLU A 41 2.05 0.21 -3.47
C GLU A 41 3.08 -0.72 -2.81
N VAL A 42 4.00 -0.18 -2.01
CA VAL A 42 5.13 -0.94 -1.44
C VAL A 42 5.02 -1.03 0.08
N LYS A 43 4.77 -2.23 0.60
CA LYS A 43 4.73 -2.48 2.05
C LYS A 43 5.97 -3.24 2.51
N GLY A 44 6.82 -2.58 3.31
CA GLY A 44 8.04 -3.15 3.86
C GLY A 44 7.87 -3.70 5.28
N ARG A 45 8.54 -4.82 5.57
CA ARG A 45 8.63 -5.42 6.91
C ARG A 45 10.06 -5.90 7.18
N ALA A 46 10.52 -5.71 8.43
CA ALA A 46 11.85 -6.16 8.85
C ALA A 46 12.00 -7.69 8.80
N GLY A 47 10.92 -8.43 9.07
CA GLY A 47 10.79 -9.89 8.90
C GLY A 47 9.51 -10.24 8.15
N VAL A 48 8.93 -11.42 8.39
CA VAL A 48 7.65 -11.85 7.82
C VAL A 48 6.49 -11.49 8.76
N GLY A 49 5.40 -10.96 8.22
CA GLY A 49 4.20 -10.61 9.00
C GLY A 49 3.10 -9.95 8.16
N PRO A 50 1.98 -9.54 8.78
CA PRO A 50 0.87 -8.93 8.06
C PRO A 50 1.25 -7.58 7.44
N VAL A 51 0.70 -7.33 6.26
CA VAL A 51 0.71 -6.02 5.59
C VAL A 51 -0.70 -5.46 5.60
N ALA A 52 -0.82 -4.15 5.71
CA ALA A 52 -2.10 -3.44 5.71
C ALA A 52 -2.05 -2.35 4.64
N LEU A 53 -3.18 -2.06 4.02
CA LEU A 53 -3.37 -0.87 3.19
C LEU A 53 -4.08 0.20 4.00
N THR A 54 -3.74 1.46 3.76
CA THR A 54 -4.53 2.60 4.25
C THR A 54 -5.86 2.67 3.50
N SER A 55 -6.83 3.44 4.00
CA SER A 55 -8.11 3.62 3.30
C SER A 55 -7.94 4.26 1.91
N ASN A 56 -6.98 5.16 1.72
CA ASN A 56 -6.70 5.77 0.42
C ASN A 56 -6.15 4.74 -0.57
N GLU A 57 -5.18 3.94 -0.13
CA GLU A 57 -4.57 2.86 -0.93
C GLU A 57 -5.59 1.79 -1.30
N TYR A 58 -6.39 1.31 -0.35
CA TYR A 58 -7.38 0.26 -0.59
C TYR A 58 -8.44 0.72 -1.61
N LYS A 59 -9.02 1.92 -1.42
CA LYS A 59 -10.00 2.50 -2.37
C LYS A 59 -9.39 2.71 -3.76
N THR A 60 -8.12 3.12 -3.81
CA THR A 60 -7.40 3.28 -5.07
C THR A 60 -7.17 1.94 -5.76
N ALA A 61 -6.83 0.89 -5.01
CA ALA A 61 -6.71 -0.48 -5.51
C ALA A 61 -8.06 -1.02 -6.01
N GLU A 62 -9.17 -0.73 -5.32
CA GLU A 62 -10.52 -1.08 -5.77
C GLU A 62 -10.88 -0.43 -7.11
N ARG A 63 -10.47 0.82 -7.32
CA ARG A 63 -10.72 1.53 -8.58
C ARG A 63 -9.85 1.03 -9.73
N LEU A 64 -8.58 0.72 -9.46
CA LEU A 64 -7.58 0.40 -10.50
C LEU A 64 -7.48 -1.11 -10.80
N ARG A 65 -7.92 -1.98 -9.89
CA ARG A 65 -8.03 -3.44 -10.09
C ARG A 65 -6.73 -4.05 -10.63
N THR A 66 -6.75 -4.58 -11.84
CA THR A 66 -5.62 -5.28 -12.48
C THR A 66 -4.42 -4.38 -12.77
N ASP A 67 -4.61 -3.07 -12.76
CA ASP A 67 -3.51 -2.12 -12.92
C ASP A 67 -2.83 -1.80 -11.58
N TYR A 68 -3.46 -2.14 -10.45
CA TYR A 68 -2.91 -1.98 -9.11
C TYR A 68 -2.13 -3.21 -8.64
N TRP A 69 -0.97 -2.96 -8.06
CA TRP A 69 -0.07 -3.98 -7.57
C TRP A 69 0.34 -3.66 -6.13
N LEU A 70 0.28 -4.66 -5.26
CA LEU A 70 0.87 -4.60 -3.93
C LEU A 70 2.21 -5.35 -3.95
N TYR A 71 3.29 -4.66 -3.64
CA TYR A 71 4.62 -5.24 -3.49
C TYR A 71 4.93 -5.36 -1.99
N ALA A 72 4.80 -6.58 -1.46
CA ALA A 72 5.20 -6.88 -0.09
C ALA A 72 6.69 -7.22 -0.07
N VAL A 73 7.48 -6.46 0.68
CA VAL A 73 8.92 -6.69 0.84
C VAL A 73 9.19 -7.13 2.27
N PHE A 74 9.51 -8.41 2.43
CA PHE A 74 9.82 -9.02 3.73
C PHE A 74 11.32 -9.09 3.96
N ASP A 75 11.70 -9.36 5.21
CA ASP A 75 13.09 -9.61 5.61
C ASP A 75 14.03 -8.42 5.32
N CYS A 76 13.48 -7.19 5.34
CA CYS A 76 14.21 -5.96 5.03
C CYS A 76 15.41 -5.68 5.96
N ALA A 77 15.44 -6.27 7.14
CA ALA A 77 16.60 -6.15 8.05
C ALA A 77 17.77 -7.08 7.66
N THR A 78 17.57 -7.99 6.70
CA THR A 78 18.56 -8.97 6.27
C THR A 78 18.67 -9.00 4.74
N THR A 79 18.16 -10.04 4.09
CA THR A 79 18.08 -10.16 2.64
C THR A 79 16.62 -9.96 2.22
N PRO A 80 16.26 -8.79 1.66
CA PRO A 80 14.89 -8.49 1.29
C PRO A 80 14.33 -9.49 0.29
N ARG A 81 13.08 -9.93 0.50
CA ARG A 81 12.33 -10.77 -0.43
C ARG A 81 11.06 -10.06 -0.86
N LEU A 82 10.95 -9.79 -2.15
CA LEU A 82 9.81 -9.10 -2.74
C LEU A 82 8.78 -10.12 -3.28
N LEU A 83 7.53 -9.95 -2.87
CA LEU A 83 6.38 -10.68 -3.39
C LEU A 83 5.43 -9.68 -4.11
N PRO A 84 5.33 -9.73 -5.45
CA PRO A 84 4.41 -8.89 -6.20
C PRO A 84 3.03 -9.55 -6.27
N LEU A 85 1.98 -8.79 -5.95
CA LEU A 85 0.59 -9.23 -6.00
C LEU A 85 -0.25 -8.28 -6.86
N GLN A 86 -0.74 -8.77 -7.99
CA GLN A 86 -1.69 -8.06 -8.85
C GLN A 86 -3.12 -8.16 -8.30
N ASP A 87 -3.87 -7.06 -8.41
CA ASP A 87 -5.26 -6.95 -7.95
C ASP A 87 -5.43 -7.45 -6.51
N PRO A 88 -4.76 -6.81 -5.53
CA PRO A 88 -4.73 -7.31 -4.14
C PRO A 88 -6.12 -7.34 -3.49
N VAL A 89 -7.06 -6.52 -3.95
CA VAL A 89 -8.45 -6.45 -3.44
C VAL A 89 -9.28 -7.69 -3.77
N ARG A 90 -8.77 -8.63 -4.59
CA ARG A 90 -9.41 -9.94 -4.80
C ARG A 90 -9.24 -10.90 -3.61
N LEU A 91 -8.35 -10.57 -2.68
CA LEU A 91 -8.12 -11.36 -1.47
C LEU A 91 -9.16 -11.02 -0.39
N SER A 92 -9.28 -11.89 0.61
CA SER A 92 -10.15 -11.67 1.77
C SER A 92 -9.45 -10.77 2.80
N TRP A 93 -9.66 -9.46 2.68
CA TRP A 93 -9.12 -8.47 3.61
C TRP A 93 -9.96 -8.40 4.89
N GLU A 94 -9.28 -8.35 6.03
CA GLU A 94 -9.91 -8.09 7.32
C GLU A 94 -9.85 -6.57 7.62
N PRO A 95 -10.99 -5.92 7.90
CA PRO A 95 -10.99 -4.50 8.22
C PRO A 95 -10.34 -4.26 9.59
N ILE A 96 -9.36 -3.35 9.63
CA ILE A 96 -8.77 -2.87 10.88
C ILE A 96 -9.59 -1.67 11.36
N VAL A 97 -10.34 -1.84 12.44
CA VAL A 97 -11.13 -0.75 13.05
C VAL A 97 -10.23 0.06 13.98
N GLN A 98 -10.00 1.32 13.64
CA GLN A 98 -9.33 2.29 14.52
C GLN A 98 -10.38 3.17 15.20
N ILE A 99 -10.32 3.28 16.53
CA ILE A 99 -11.17 4.22 17.26
C ILE A 99 -10.51 5.60 17.17
N GLU A 100 -11.07 6.47 16.32
CA GLU A 100 -10.55 7.82 16.13
C GLU A 100 -11.04 8.81 17.19
N HIS A 101 -12.28 8.63 17.66
CA HIS A 101 -12.93 9.57 18.57
C HIS A 101 -13.66 8.84 19.69
N TYR A 102 -13.50 9.35 20.90
CA TYR A 102 -14.28 8.96 22.06
C TYR A 102 -15.14 10.16 22.46
N ARG A 103 -16.43 9.91 22.72
CA ARG A 103 -17.36 10.94 23.20
C ARG A 103 -17.64 10.69 24.67
N ILE A 104 -17.77 11.77 25.43
CA ILE A 104 -18.30 11.77 26.80
C ILE A 104 -19.47 12.76 26.88
N GLU A 105 -20.52 12.41 27.62
CA GLU A 105 -21.66 13.30 27.82
C GLU A 105 -21.35 14.33 28.93
N PRO A 106 -21.81 15.59 28.82
CA PRO A 106 -21.56 16.62 29.83
C PRO A 106 -21.98 16.24 31.26
N GLN A 107 -23.03 15.44 31.41
CA GLN A 107 -23.52 14.93 32.70
C GLN A 107 -22.47 14.05 33.40
N GLN A 108 -21.59 13.40 32.64
CA GLN A 108 -20.50 12.58 33.18
C GLN A 108 -19.25 13.41 33.50
N LEU A 109 -19.18 14.68 33.09
CA LEU A 109 -18.07 15.60 33.38
C LEU A 109 -18.21 16.28 34.76
N GLY A 110 -19.27 16.00 35.53
CA GLY A 110 -19.53 16.65 36.81
C GLY A 110 -20.01 18.10 36.71
N GLY A 111 -20.23 18.60 35.49
CA GLY A 111 -20.75 19.94 35.21
C GLY A 111 -22.28 19.95 35.15
N GLY A 112 -22.93 19.62 36.26
CA GLY A 112 -24.35 19.90 36.45
C GLY A 112 -24.53 21.16 37.29
N THR A 113 -25.01 22.24 36.67
CA THR A 113 -25.82 23.27 37.36
C THR A 113 -27.25 23.10 36.93
#